data_AF-A0A830BVM9-F1
#
_entry.id   AF-A0A830BVM9-F1
#
_cell.length_a   1.000
_cell.length_b   1.000
_cell.length_c   1.000
_cell.angle_alpha   90.00
_cell.angle_beta   90.00
_cell.angle_gamma   90.00
#
_symmetry.space_group_name_H-M   'P 1'
#
loop_
_entity.id
_entity.type
_entity.pdbx_description
1 polymer ?
#
loop_
_entity_poly.entity_id
_entity_poly.type
_entity_poly.pdbx_seq_one_letter_code
_entity_poly.pdbx_strand_id
1 'polypeptide(L)'
;MLVLRTSIFFRKFSDENWNGDCAVYAFHTGSLSRLSKEACVEVSLRTLKCEILTISPIRVVNETLEFAPIGLIDMFNSGGATEGLSFINDPSGCTVRIEARGCGRFGAYSSKKPTYCTVDSKKENFEYNSDKGLLVVKLEGECNSRDIIVIY
;
A
#
# COMPACT_ATOMS: atom_id res chain seq x y z
N MET A 1 22.41 -8.35 11.32
CA MET A 1 21.50 -7.20 11.45
C MET A 1 21.44 -6.52 10.10
N LEU A 2 20.26 -6.37 9.52
CA LEU A 2 20.08 -5.67 8.25
C LEU A 2 19.38 -4.34 8.54
N VAL A 3 19.89 -3.24 7.97
CA VAL A 3 19.36 -1.90 8.18
C VAL A 3 18.79 -1.39 6.86
N LEU A 4 17.48 -1.16 6.83
CA LEU A 4 16.81 -0.56 5.67
C LEU A 4 16.78 0.96 5.82
N ARG A 5 17.28 1.68 4.81
CA ARG A 5 17.22 3.14 4.69
C ARG A 5 16.42 3.54 3.46
N THR A 6 15.50 4.47 3.63
CA THR A 6 14.69 5.06 2.56
C THR A 6 15.47 6.07 1.71
N SER A 7 16.59 6.61 2.23
CA SER A 7 17.25 7.82 1.74
C SER A 7 18.01 7.71 0.41
N ILE A 8 18.16 6.52 -0.19
CA ILE A 8 18.99 6.34 -1.41
C ILE A 8 18.25 5.64 -2.56
N PHE A 9 17.28 4.77 -2.30
CA PHE A 9 16.70 3.92 -3.37
C PHE A 9 15.48 4.54 -4.08
N PHE A 10 14.60 5.24 -3.35
CA PHE A 10 13.31 5.67 -3.90
C PHE A 10 13.33 7.03 -4.60
N ARG A 11 14.32 7.89 -4.34
CA ARG A 11 14.35 9.27 -4.86
C ARG A 11 14.42 9.36 -6.38
N LYS A 12 14.92 8.32 -7.05
CA LYS A 12 14.99 8.24 -8.52
C LYS A 12 13.71 7.70 -9.17
N PHE A 13 12.83 7.07 -8.38
CA PHE A 13 11.59 6.42 -8.82
C PHE A 13 10.34 7.02 -8.16
N SER A 14 10.51 8.11 -7.41
CA SER A 14 9.44 8.79 -6.69
C SER A 14 8.87 9.94 -7.52
N ASP A 15 7.58 9.82 -7.80
CA ASP A 15 6.73 10.85 -8.39
C ASP A 15 6.72 12.15 -7.55
N GLU A 16 6.26 13.26 -8.12
CA GLU A 16 6.27 14.60 -7.46
C GLU A 16 5.52 14.61 -6.12
N ASN A 17 4.57 13.69 -5.94
CA ASN A 17 3.69 13.62 -4.77
C ASN A 17 4.25 12.78 -3.59
N TRP A 18 5.53 12.41 -3.58
CA TRP A 18 6.13 11.65 -2.47
C TRP A 18 6.53 12.55 -1.29
N ASN A 19 6.10 12.23 -0.06
CA ASN A 19 6.53 12.96 1.15
C ASN A 19 7.90 12.51 1.70
N GLY A 20 8.52 11.47 1.14
CA GLY A 20 9.77 10.88 1.65
C GLY A 20 9.57 9.65 2.54
N ASP A 21 8.36 9.42 3.03
CA ASP A 21 8.02 8.29 3.88
C ASP A 21 7.59 7.07 3.05
N CYS A 22 7.74 5.89 3.62
CA CYS A 22 7.28 4.64 3.03
C CYS A 22 6.40 3.86 4.00
N ALA A 23 5.39 3.19 3.45
CA ALA A 23 4.69 2.11 4.10
C ALA A 23 5.55 0.85 3.98
N VAL A 24 5.81 0.18 5.11
CA VAL A 24 6.58 -1.06 5.20
C VAL A 24 5.69 -2.16 5.74
N TYR A 25 5.37 -3.12 4.89
CA TYR A 25 4.58 -4.30 5.23
C TYR A 25 5.49 -5.51 5.41
N ALA A 26 5.36 -6.19 6.54
CA ALA A 26 6.08 -7.42 6.84
C ALA A 26 5.17 -8.63 6.62
N PHE A 27 5.57 -9.50 5.69
CA PHE A 27 4.76 -10.60 5.20
C PHE A 27 4.43 -11.62 6.30
N HIS A 28 5.43 -12.13 7.02
CA HIS A 28 5.19 -13.21 7.98
C HIS A 28 4.39 -12.76 9.21
N THR A 29 4.57 -11.51 9.64
CA THR A 29 3.82 -10.94 10.78
C THR A 29 2.49 -10.32 10.37
N GLY A 30 2.28 -10.04 9.09
CA GLY A 30 1.12 -9.29 8.60
C GLY A 30 1.06 -7.84 9.10
N SER A 31 2.20 -7.27 9.51
CA SER A 31 2.24 -5.96 10.17
C SER A 31 2.61 -4.83 9.22
N LEU A 32 1.87 -3.72 9.29
CA LEU A 32 2.18 -2.47 8.60
C LEU A 32 2.83 -1.46 9.53
N SER A 33 3.86 -0.77 9.04
CA SER A 33 4.52 0.34 9.72
C SER A 33 4.86 1.47 8.75
N ARG A 34 5.00 2.69 9.26
CA ARG A 34 5.49 3.84 8.49
C ARG A 34 6.96 4.06 8.80
N LEU A 35 7.77 4.20 7.76
CA LEU A 35 9.19 4.48 7.84
C LEU A 35 9.46 5.86 7.26
N SER A 36 9.95 6.78 8.08
CA SER A 36 10.29 8.12 7.60
C SER A 36 11.57 8.15 6.79
N LYS A 37 11.75 9.21 6.00
CA LYS A 37 12.90 9.41 5.09
C LYS A 37 14.28 9.32 5.76
N GLU A 38 14.38 9.76 7.01
CA GLU A 38 15.63 9.77 7.78
C GLU A 38 15.75 8.58 8.74
N ALA A 39 14.67 7.83 8.93
CA ALA A 39 14.63 6.70 9.84
C ALA A 39 15.18 5.42 9.18
N CYS A 40 15.61 4.50 10.05
CA CYS A 40 16.09 3.18 9.68
C CYS A 40 15.21 2.12 10.34
N VAL A 41 14.89 1.05 9.62
CA VAL A 41 14.35 -0.17 10.25
C VAL A 41 15.48 -1.15 10.47
N GLU A 42 15.71 -1.49 11.73
CA GLU A 42 16.58 -2.60 12.09
C GLU A 42 15.80 -3.91 12.01
N VAL A 43 16.30 -4.83 11.18
CA VAL A 43 15.73 -6.16 11.03
C VAL A 43 16.65 -7.17 11.70
N SER A 44 16.12 -7.83 12.72
CA SER A 44 16.77 -8.92 13.45
C SER A 44 16.05 -10.24 13.18
N LEU A 45 16.75 -11.18 12.57
CA LEU A 45 16.25 -12.52 12.25
C LEU A 45 16.99 -13.56 13.08
N ARG A 46 16.27 -14.59 13.54
CA ARG A 46 16.88 -15.77 14.18
C ARG A 46 17.55 -16.65 13.12
N THR A 47 18.42 -17.58 13.55
CA THR A 47 19.04 -18.58 12.66
C THR A 47 17.98 -19.30 11.84
N LEU A 48 18.18 -19.39 10.52
CA LEU A 48 17.26 -20.02 9.56
C LEU A 48 15.85 -19.37 9.51
N LYS A 49 15.73 -18.07 9.81
CA LYS A 49 14.50 -17.28 9.59
C LYS A 49 14.69 -16.25 8.49
N CYS A 50 13.63 -15.99 7.74
CA CYS A 50 13.53 -14.92 6.77
C CYS A 50 12.30 -14.05 7.06
N GLU A 51 12.34 -12.81 6.56
CA GLU A 51 11.19 -11.93 6.49
C GLU A 51 11.17 -11.29 5.10
N ILE A 52 9.97 -11.08 4.55
CA ILE A 52 9.78 -10.39 3.27
C ILE A 52 9.11 -9.06 3.58
N LEU A 53 9.80 -7.98 3.21
CA LEU A 53 9.35 -6.62 3.44
C LEU A 53 8.95 -5.99 2.11
N THR A 54 7.71 -5.54 2.04
CA THR A 54 7.22 -4.71 0.94
C THR A 54 7.33 -3.26 1.35
N ILE A 55 8.05 -2.47 0.55
CA ILE A 55 8.25 -1.05 0.81
C ILE A 55 7.52 -0.28 -0.29
N SER A 56 6.51 0.50 0.09
CA SER A 56 5.72 1.30 -0.83
C SER A 56 5.81 2.79 -0.47
N PRO A 57 6.24 3.67 -1.40
CA PRO A 57 6.30 5.11 -1.15
C PRO A 57 4.92 5.71 -0.82
N ILE A 58 4.84 6.49 0.26
CA ILE A 58 3.60 7.18 0.65
C ILE A 58 3.42 8.44 -0.19
N ARG A 59 2.37 8.47 -1.00
CA ARG A 59 1.99 9.64 -1.82
C ARG A 59 1.06 10.54 -1.02
N VAL A 60 1.33 11.84 -1.02
CA VAL A 60 0.40 12.87 -0.54
C VAL A 60 -0.62 13.11 -1.63
N VAL A 61 -1.88 12.77 -1.37
CA VAL A 61 -2.97 12.92 -2.32
C VAL A 61 -3.59 14.31 -2.18
N ASN A 62 -3.77 14.76 -0.93
CA ASN A 62 -4.18 16.12 -0.56
C ASN A 62 -3.76 16.40 0.90
N GLU A 63 -4.19 17.55 1.46
CA GLU A 63 -3.85 17.97 2.82
C GLU A 63 -4.25 16.98 3.93
N THR A 64 -5.22 16.10 3.66
CA THR A 64 -5.80 15.18 4.66
C THR A 64 -5.63 13.71 4.30
N LEU A 65 -5.11 13.39 3.11
CA LEU A 65 -5.02 12.03 2.60
C LEU A 65 -3.63 11.72 2.07
N GLU A 66 -3.07 10.65 2.62
CA GLU A 66 -1.84 10.00 2.16
C GLU A 66 -2.15 8.54 1.84
N PHE A 67 -1.52 8.01 0.79
CA PHE A 67 -1.82 6.67 0.29
C PHE A 67 -0.59 5.94 -0.25
N ALA A 68 -0.49 4.62 -0.05
CA ALA A 68 0.54 3.78 -0.66
C ALA A 68 0.00 2.37 -0.96
N PRO A 69 0.02 1.89 -2.22
CA PRO A 69 -0.38 0.51 -2.52
C PRO A 69 0.69 -0.48 -2.04
N ILE A 70 0.30 -1.51 -1.30
CA ILE A 70 1.23 -2.60 -0.88
C ILE A 70 1.16 -3.74 -1.90
N GLY A 71 -0.02 -4.00 -2.46
CA GLY A 71 -0.26 -5.08 -3.41
C GLY A 71 -0.91 -6.30 -2.76
N LEU A 72 -0.70 -7.51 -3.32
CA LEU A 72 -1.30 -8.73 -2.78
C LEU A 72 -0.55 -9.19 -1.51
N ILE A 73 -1.12 -8.94 -0.34
CA ILE A 73 -0.43 -9.08 0.96
C ILE A 73 -0.24 -10.52 1.44
N ASP A 74 -0.87 -11.48 0.74
CA ASP A 74 -0.69 -12.92 0.95
C ASP A 74 0.26 -13.55 -0.08
N MET A 75 0.89 -12.74 -0.94
CA MET A 75 1.85 -13.16 -1.95
C MET A 75 3.26 -12.62 -1.65
N PHE A 76 4.29 -13.40 -1.96
CA PHE A 76 5.69 -12.97 -1.78
C PHE A 76 6.11 -11.85 -2.72
N ASN A 77 5.49 -11.77 -3.90
CA ASN A 77 5.67 -10.70 -4.89
C ASN A 77 4.57 -9.64 -4.79
N SER A 78 4.11 -9.34 -3.57
CA SER A 78 3.01 -8.41 -3.26
C SER A 78 3.03 -7.13 -4.10
N GLY A 79 4.11 -6.35 -4.04
CA GLY A 79 4.23 -5.07 -4.73
C GLY A 79 4.18 -5.18 -6.25
N GLY A 80 4.58 -6.33 -6.80
CA GLY A 80 4.52 -6.60 -8.24
C GLY A 80 3.09 -6.80 -8.77
N ALA A 81 2.09 -6.87 -7.89
CA ALA A 81 0.69 -6.92 -8.29
C ALA A 81 0.13 -5.55 -8.69
N THR A 82 0.78 -4.43 -8.34
CA THR A 82 0.28 -3.09 -8.69
C THR A 82 0.78 -2.70 -10.07
N GLU A 83 -0.14 -2.50 -11.02
CA GLU A 83 0.13 -2.10 -12.40
C GLU A 83 -0.03 -0.59 -12.62
N GLY A 84 -0.92 0.05 -11.86
CA GLY A 84 -1.19 1.48 -12.00
C GLY A 84 -1.74 2.10 -10.71
N LEU A 85 -1.47 3.40 -10.53
CA LEU A 85 -1.98 4.20 -9.42
C LEU A 85 -2.25 5.62 -9.92
N SER A 86 -3.46 6.12 -9.67
CA SER A 86 -3.84 7.48 -10.00
C SER A 86 -4.77 8.07 -8.95
N PHE A 87 -4.82 9.40 -8.89
CA PHE A 87 -5.58 10.15 -7.91
C PHE A 87 -6.49 11.14 -8.63
N ILE A 88 -7.75 11.19 -8.21
CA ILE A 88 -8.74 12.17 -8.67
C ILE A 88 -9.18 12.95 -7.45
N ASN A 89 -9.02 14.26 -7.50
CA ASN A 89 -9.26 15.14 -6.36
C ASN A 89 -10.23 16.22 -6.80
N ASP A 90 -11.52 16.01 -6.50
CA ASP A 90 -12.61 16.88 -6.91
C ASP A 90 -13.16 17.66 -5.71
N PRO A 91 -13.89 18.77 -5.92
CA PRO A 91 -14.55 19.49 -4.82
C PRO A 91 -15.53 18.61 -4.02
N SER A 92 -16.04 17.53 -4.62
CA SER A 92 -16.97 16.58 -4.00
C SER A 92 -16.32 15.44 -3.21
N GLY A 93 -14.99 15.27 -3.30
CA GLY A 93 -14.28 14.21 -2.60
C GLY A 93 -13.01 13.76 -3.31
N CYS A 94 -12.33 12.79 -2.71
CA CYS A 94 -11.09 12.25 -3.24
C CYS A 94 -11.24 10.77 -3.60
N THR A 95 -10.72 10.40 -4.77
CA THR A 95 -10.75 9.04 -5.28
C THR A 95 -9.33 8.57 -5.59
N VAL A 96 -9.00 7.38 -5.11
CA VAL A 96 -7.76 6.67 -5.45
C VAL A 96 -8.13 5.52 -6.37
N ARG A 97 -7.53 5.45 -7.55
CA ARG A 97 -7.72 4.36 -8.52
C ARG A 97 -6.45 3.56 -8.63
N ILE A 98 -6.57 2.24 -8.52
CA ILE A 98 -5.46 1.29 -8.52
C ILE A 98 -5.78 0.22 -9.58
N GLU A 99 -4.85 0.02 -10.49
CA GLU A 99 -4.88 -1.10 -11.42
C GLU A 99 -3.98 -2.19 -10.83
N ALA A 100 -4.53 -3.37 -10.60
CA ALA A 100 -3.82 -4.46 -9.95
C ALA A 100 -4.04 -5.79 -10.68
N ARG A 101 -3.05 -6.67 -10.67
CA ARG A 101 -3.17 -8.01 -11.24
C ARG A 101 -3.20 -9.09 -10.17
N GLY A 102 -4.17 -9.99 -10.30
CA GLY A 102 -4.26 -11.20 -9.50
C GLY A 102 -5.53 -11.28 -8.65
N CYS A 103 -5.47 -12.11 -7.62
CA CYS A 103 -6.60 -12.49 -6.79
C CYS A 103 -6.13 -12.72 -5.34
N GLY A 104 -7.00 -12.47 -4.35
CA GLY A 104 -6.65 -12.52 -2.92
C GLY A 104 -6.82 -11.18 -2.18
N ARG A 105 -6.12 -10.98 -1.08
CA ARG A 105 -6.19 -9.73 -0.30
C ARG A 105 -5.24 -8.68 -0.87
N PHE A 106 -5.79 -7.59 -1.37
CA PHE A 106 -5.02 -6.42 -1.78
C PHE A 106 -4.91 -5.43 -0.62
N GLY A 107 -3.68 -5.14 -0.19
CA GLY A 107 -3.39 -4.21 0.89
C GLY A 107 -2.90 -2.86 0.40
N ALA A 108 -3.22 -1.82 1.15
CA ALA A 108 -2.67 -0.47 0.98
C ALA A 108 -2.52 0.22 2.34
N TYR A 109 -1.58 1.15 2.43
CA TYR A 109 -1.61 2.18 3.45
C TYR A 109 -2.58 3.29 3.03
N SER A 110 -3.42 3.72 3.96
CA SER A 110 -4.22 4.94 3.87
C SER A 110 -4.20 5.66 5.21
N SER A 111 -3.92 6.96 5.21
CA SER A 111 -3.97 7.79 6.44
C SER A 111 -5.39 8.00 6.95
N LYS A 112 -6.40 7.83 6.08
CA LYS A 112 -7.83 8.03 6.39
C LYS A 112 -8.62 6.76 6.08
N LYS A 113 -9.69 6.51 6.83
CA LYS A 113 -10.65 5.45 6.49
C LYS A 113 -11.44 5.82 5.22
N PRO A 114 -11.51 4.95 4.21
CA PRO A 114 -12.40 5.17 3.05
C PRO A 114 -13.88 5.15 3.42
N THR A 115 -14.71 5.79 2.60
CA THR A 115 -16.17 5.70 2.70
C THR A 115 -16.66 4.38 2.09
N TYR A 116 -16.16 4.01 0.90
CA TYR A 116 -16.36 2.68 0.31
C TYR A 116 -15.30 2.37 -0.75
N CYS A 117 -15.22 1.10 -1.14
CA CYS A 117 -14.37 0.63 -2.23
C CYS A 117 -15.21 -0.06 -3.30
N THR A 118 -14.72 -0.05 -4.54
CA THR A 118 -15.24 -0.89 -5.61
C THR A 118 -14.13 -1.69 -6.26
N VAL A 119 -14.44 -2.90 -6.72
CA VAL A 119 -13.59 -3.73 -7.58
C VAL A 119 -14.35 -4.00 -8.87
N ASP A 120 -13.78 -3.64 -10.01
CA ASP A 120 -14.40 -3.79 -11.33
C ASP A 120 -15.83 -3.19 -11.38
N SER A 121 -15.97 -1.97 -10.86
CA SER A 121 -17.24 -1.22 -10.73
C SER A 121 -18.29 -1.84 -9.80
N LYS A 122 -17.96 -2.89 -9.05
CA LYS A 122 -18.84 -3.48 -8.04
C LYS A 122 -18.41 -3.07 -6.64
N LYS A 123 -19.37 -2.64 -5.82
CA LYS A 123 -19.09 -2.26 -4.43
C LYS A 123 -18.65 -3.49 -3.63
N GLU A 124 -17.50 -3.39 -2.98
CA GLU A 124 -16.92 -4.45 -2.19
C GLU A 124 -16.71 -4.02 -0.75
N ASN A 125 -16.75 -4.99 0.17
CA ASN A 125 -16.38 -4.77 1.56
C ASN A 125 -14.87 -4.58 1.68
N PHE A 126 -14.46 -3.81 2.68
CA PHE A 126 -13.06 -3.59 3.00
C PHE A 126 -12.83 -3.66 4.50
N GLU A 127 -11.61 -4.03 4.89
CA GLU A 127 -11.13 -3.95 6.26
C GLU A 127 -10.23 -2.72 6.41
N TYR A 128 -10.30 -2.04 7.55
CA TYR A 128 -9.43 -0.91 7.84
C TYR A 128 -8.95 -0.92 9.29
N ASN A 129 -7.64 -0.96 9.47
CA ASN A 129 -6.99 -0.78 10.76
C ASN A 129 -6.61 0.70 10.94
N SER A 130 -7.29 1.41 11.84
CA SER A 130 -7.05 2.83 12.11
C SER A 130 -5.70 3.13 12.75
N ASP A 131 -5.15 2.17 13.53
CA ASP A 131 -3.92 2.38 14.28
C ASP A 131 -2.69 2.36 13.37
N LYS A 132 -2.75 1.55 12.30
CA LYS A 132 -1.66 1.36 11.33
C LYS A 132 -1.95 1.96 9.95
N GLY A 133 -3.20 2.32 9.67
CA GLY A 133 -3.66 2.76 8.35
C GLY A 133 -3.70 1.64 7.31
N LEU A 134 -3.84 0.37 7.72
CA LEU A 134 -3.90 -0.75 6.77
C LEU A 134 -5.33 -0.89 6.22
N LEU A 135 -5.49 -0.61 4.93
CA LEU A 135 -6.69 -0.90 4.14
C LEU A 135 -6.51 -2.24 3.44
N VAL A 136 -7.50 -3.12 3.51
CA VAL A 136 -7.53 -4.39 2.78
C VAL A 136 -8.82 -4.54 2.00
N VAL A 137 -8.71 -4.82 0.70
CA VAL A 137 -9.82 -5.11 -0.22
C VAL A 137 -9.64 -6.51 -0.80
N LYS A 138 -10.70 -7.31 -0.84
CA LYS A 138 -10.63 -8.66 -1.39
C LYS A 138 -10.87 -8.63 -2.90
N LEU A 139 -9.98 -9.27 -3.64
CA LEU A 139 -10.08 -9.48 -5.09
C LEU A 139 -10.56 -10.92 -5.33
N GLU A 140 -11.85 -11.09 -5.58
CA GLU A 140 -12.46 -12.40 -5.83
C GLU A 140 -12.41 -12.81 -7.30
N GLY A 141 -12.41 -14.13 -7.56
CA GLY A 141 -12.46 -14.71 -8.90
C GLY A 141 -11.08 -14.96 -9.51
N GLU A 142 -11.02 -14.96 -10.84
CA GLU A 142 -9.82 -15.28 -11.60
C GLU A 142 -8.72 -14.23 -11.43
N CYS A 143 -7.46 -14.66 -11.54
CA CYS A 143 -6.27 -13.84 -11.36
C CYS A 143 -5.98 -12.97 -12.63
N ASN A 144 -6.94 -12.09 -12.96
CA ASN A 144 -6.89 -11.13 -14.06
C ASN A 144 -6.46 -9.74 -13.58
N SER A 145 -6.36 -8.76 -14.49
CA SER A 145 -6.24 -7.35 -14.11
C SER A 145 -7.56 -6.86 -13.51
N ARG A 146 -7.48 -6.01 -12.48
CA ARG A 146 -8.56 -5.55 -11.61
C ARG A 146 -8.47 -4.04 -11.44
N ASP A 147 -9.61 -3.39 -11.50
CA ASP A 147 -9.73 -1.96 -11.23
C ASP A 147 -10.30 -1.74 -9.83
N ILE A 148 -9.46 -1.28 -8.90
CA ILE A 148 -9.83 -0.99 -7.52
C ILE A 148 -10.00 0.52 -7.39
N ILE A 149 -11.16 0.95 -6.93
CA ILE A 149 -11.45 2.36 -6.66
C ILE A 149 -11.74 2.52 -5.17
N VAL A 150 -11.01 3.41 -4.51
CA VAL A 150 -11.17 3.75 -3.10
C VAL A 150 -11.65 5.19 -3.00
N ILE A 151 -12.80 5.39 -2.34
CA ILE A 151 -13.51 6.67 -2.34
C ILE A 151 -13.57 7.20 -0.91
N TYR A 152 -13.19 8.47 -0.73
CA TYR A 152 -13.05 9.15 0.55
C TYR A 152 -14.08 10.25 0.74
#